data_AF-A0A7W0JJ71-F1
#
_entry.id   AF-A0A7W0JJ71-F1
#
_cell.length_a   1.000
_cell.length_b   1.000
_cell.length_c   1.000
_cell.angle_alpha   90.00
_cell.angle_beta   90.00
_cell.angle_gamma   90.00
#
_symmetry.space_group_name_H-M   'P 1'
#
loop_
_entity.id
_entity.type
_entity.pdbx_description
1 polymer ?
#
loop_
_entity_poly.entity_id
_entity_poly.type
_entity_poly.pdbx_seq_one_letter_code
_entity_poly.pdbx_strand_id
1 'polypeptide(L)'
;MANGYEYLVCQTQWGNVTFVNGEWQGSIDYRREDYDAAYKSCPQVWDYLNRVGREGWEMVGAVTLVNTHAEGASQATNQLFLKRAYSSS
;
A
#
# COMPACT_ATOMS: atom_id res chain seq x y z
N MET A 1 0.41 10.92 29.80
CA MET A 1 0.09 9.86 28.82
C MET A 1 0.58 10.34 27.46
N ALA A 2 1.52 9.64 26.84
CA ALA A 2 1.95 10.00 25.48
C ALA A 2 1.00 9.33 24.48
N ASN A 3 0.30 10.13 23.68
CA ASN A 3 -0.45 9.63 22.54
C ASN A 3 0.52 9.57 21.36
N GLY A 4 0.87 8.36 20.93
CA GLY A 4 1.70 8.12 19.76
C GLY A 4 0.85 7.90 18.51
N TYR A 5 1.51 7.91 17.36
CA TYR A 5 0.92 7.46 16.11
C TYR A 5 1.74 6.32 15.52
N GLU A 6 1.04 5.31 15.02
CA GLU A 6 1.58 4.30 14.12
C GLU A 6 1.26 4.69 12.68
N TYR A 7 2.09 4.26 11.74
CA TYR A 7 1.93 4.57 10.31
C TYR A 7 1.98 3.32 9.44
N LEU A 8 1.14 3.32 8.40
CA LEU A 8 1.27 2.42 7.25
C LEU A 8 1.60 3.23 6.02
N VAL A 9 2.57 2.74 5.25
CA VAL A 9 2.88 3.21 3.89
C VAL A 9 2.45 2.12 2.93
N CYS A 10 1.36 2.36 2.20
CA CYS A 10 0.81 1.41 1.24
C CYS A 10 1.25 1.80 -0.17
N GLN A 11 1.92 0.90 -0.89
CA GLN A 11 2.15 1.05 -2.33
C GLN A 11 0.99 0.41 -3.08
N THR A 12 0.45 1.14 -4.06
CA THR A 12 -0.65 0.67 -4.90
C THR A 12 -0.27 0.72 -6.37
N GLN A 13 -0.70 -0.32 -7.10
CA GLN A 13 -0.46 -0.50 -8.53
C GLN A 13 -1.67 -1.22 -9.13
N TRP A 14 -2.11 -0.80 -10.32
CA TRP A 14 -3.25 -1.40 -11.03
C TRP A 14 -4.52 -1.58 -10.17
N GLY A 15 -4.82 -0.63 -9.29
CA GLY A 15 -6.00 -0.68 -8.41
C GLY A 15 -5.87 -1.60 -7.18
N ASN A 16 -4.71 -2.21 -6.97
CA ASN A 16 -4.43 -3.12 -5.85
C ASN A 16 -3.39 -2.53 -4.88
N VAL A 17 -3.49 -2.88 -3.59
CA VAL A 17 -2.46 -2.63 -2.58
C VAL A 17 -1.41 -3.73 -2.67
N THR A 18 -0.26 -3.43 -3.26
CA THR A 18 0.78 -4.42 -3.53
C THR A 18 1.73 -4.61 -2.36
N PHE A 19 2.09 -3.50 -1.69
CA PHE A 19 2.98 -3.55 -0.52
C PHE A 19 2.45 -2.69 0.61
N VAL A 20 2.64 -3.12 1.85
CA VAL A 20 2.38 -2.34 3.07
C VAL A 20 3.63 -2.38 3.91
N ASN A 21 4.22 -1.23 4.20
CA ASN A 21 5.51 -1.13 4.89
C ASN A 21 6.62 -2.01 4.27
N GLY A 22 6.59 -2.16 2.94
CA GLY A 22 7.53 -3.00 2.18
C GLY A 22 7.16 -4.48 2.11
N GLU A 23 6.12 -4.93 2.81
CA GLU A 23 5.67 -6.32 2.80
C GLU A 23 4.63 -6.56 1.71
N TRP A 24 4.87 -7.58 0.89
CA TRP A 24 3.95 -8.00 -0.17
C TRP A 24 2.61 -8.47 0.41
N GLN A 25 1.51 -8.03 -0.20
CA GLN A 25 0.15 -8.32 0.29
C GLN A 25 -0.60 -9.38 -0.54
N GLY A 26 -0.02 -9.86 -1.63
CA GLY A 26 -0.63 -10.90 -2.46
C GLY A 26 -0.42 -12.30 -1.89
N SER A 27 -1.36 -13.20 -2.15
CA SER A 27 -1.21 -14.62 -1.80
C SER A 27 -0.31 -15.40 -2.77
N ILE A 28 -0.06 -14.83 -3.95
CA ILE A 28 0.86 -15.36 -4.95
C ILE A 28 2.14 -14.53 -4.94
N ASP A 29 3.30 -15.18 -4.90
CA ASP A 29 4.60 -14.52 -4.94
C ASP A 29 4.84 -13.86 -6.31
N TYR A 30 5.04 -12.54 -6.30
CA TYR A 30 5.31 -11.71 -7.48
C TYR A 30 6.66 -11.98 -8.14
N ARG A 31 7.55 -12.77 -7.52
CA ARG A 31 8.81 -13.21 -8.11
C ARG A 31 8.65 -14.40 -9.05
N ARG A 32 7.47 -15.00 -9.10
CA ARG A 32 7.12 -16.05 -10.07
C ARG A 32 6.70 -15.41 -11.39
N GLU A 33 6.91 -16.11 -12.51
CA GLU A 33 6.75 -15.56 -13.87
C GLU A 33 5.33 -15.04 -14.19
N ASP A 34 4.30 -15.48 -13.46
CA ASP A 34 2.92 -14.99 -13.62
C ASP A 34 2.65 -13.73 -12.79
N TYR A 35 3.12 -12.59 -13.31
CA TYR A 35 2.95 -11.28 -12.69
C TYR A 35 1.48 -10.84 -12.59
N ASP A 36 0.65 -11.18 -13.58
CA ASP A 36 -0.75 -10.75 -13.60
C ASP A 36 -1.56 -11.47 -12.51
N ALA A 37 -1.38 -12.78 -12.35
CA ALA A 37 -1.97 -13.52 -11.24
C ALA A 37 -1.46 -13.01 -9.89
N ALA A 38 -0.17 -12.67 -9.78
CA ALA A 38 0.39 -12.10 -8.57
C ALA A 38 -0.30 -10.79 -8.16
N TYR A 39 -0.44 -9.83 -9.08
CA TYR A 39 -1.10 -8.56 -8.77
C TYR A 39 -2.60 -8.71 -8.47
N LYS A 40 -3.29 -9.61 -9.17
CA LYS A 40 -4.71 -9.92 -8.90
C LYS A 40 -4.94 -10.61 -7.56
N SER A 41 -3.89 -11.21 -6.98
CA SER A 41 -3.96 -11.82 -5.65
C SER A 41 -3.88 -10.79 -4.51
N CYS A 42 -3.51 -9.54 -4.80
CA CYS A 42 -3.48 -8.45 -3.83
C CYS A 42 -4.89 -7.90 -3.55
N PRO A 43 -5.09 -7.27 -2.37
CA PRO A 43 -6.35 -6.59 -2.07
C PRO A 43 -6.59 -5.40 -2.99
N GLN A 44 -7.84 -5.22 -3.44
CA GLN A 44 -8.26 -3.98 -4.10
C GLN A 44 -8.15 -2.80 -3.12
N VAL A 45 -7.77 -1.63 -3.64
CA VAL A 45 -7.51 -0.42 -2.82
C VAL A 45 -8.72 -0.05 -1.97
N TRP A 46 -9.91 -0.03 -2.55
CA TRP A 46 -11.14 0.34 -1.84
C TRP A 46 -11.48 -0.63 -0.71
N ASP A 47 -11.34 -1.93 -0.95
CA ASP A 47 -11.63 -2.95 0.05
C ASP A 47 -10.62 -2.91 1.20
N TYR A 48 -9.34 -2.71 0.87
CA TYR A 48 -8.29 -2.53 1.86
C TYR A 48 -8.54 -1.31 2.73
N LEU A 49 -8.78 -0.13 2.14
CA LEU A 49 -9.03 1.11 2.87
C LEU A 49 -10.27 1.02 3.76
N ASN A 50 -11.36 0.42 3.26
CA ASN A 50 -12.56 0.19 4.05
C ASN A 50 -12.30 -0.72 5.25
N ARG A 51 -11.51 -1.79 5.07
CA ARG A 51 -11.16 -2.71 6.16
C ARG A 51 -10.31 -2.01 7.22
N VAL A 52 -9.18 -1.40 6.84
CA VAL A 52 -8.27 -0.77 7.81
C VAL A 52 -8.88 0.47 8.45
N GLY A 53 -9.79 1.17 7.75
CA GLY A 53 -10.57 2.26 8.32
C GLY A 53 -11.42 1.82 9.51
N ARG A 54 -12.04 0.63 9.43
CA ARG A 54 -12.76 0.01 10.56
C ARG A 54 -11.84 -0.38 11.72
N GLU A 55 -10.55 -0.60 11.44
CA GLU A 55 -9.50 -0.90 12.43
C GLU A 55 -8.87 0.39 13.03
N GLY A 56 -9.41 1.56 12.71
CA GLY A 56 -9.00 2.85 13.25
C GLY A 56 -7.90 3.56 12.45
N TRP A 57 -7.53 3.05 11.29
CA TRP A 57 -6.57 3.72 10.41
C TRP A 57 -7.23 4.87 9.63
N GLU A 58 -6.57 6.02 9.61
CA GLU A 58 -7.00 7.21 8.88
C GLU A 58 -6.01 7.49 7.74
N MET A 59 -6.49 7.62 6.50
CA MET A 59 -5.65 8.05 5.38
C MET A 59 -5.36 9.54 5.50
N VAL A 60 -4.07 9.89 5.53
CA VAL A 60 -3.59 11.28 5.72
C VAL A 60 -2.90 11.86 4.50
N GLY A 61 -2.60 11.03 3.50
CA GLY A 61 -1.99 11.50 2.27
C GLY A 61 -1.96 10.45 1.18
N ALA A 62 -1.85 10.93 -0.05
CA ALA A 62 -1.59 10.12 -1.23
C ALA A 62 -0.61 10.88 -2.12
N VAL A 63 0.37 10.17 -2.67
CA VAL A 63 1.32 10.71 -3.64
C VAL A 63 1.48 9.75 -4.81
N THR A 64 1.64 10.29 -6.01
CA THR A 64 2.04 9.51 -7.18
C THR A 64 3.54 9.64 -7.35
N LEU A 65 4.23 8.50 -7.33
CA LEU A 65 5.65 8.39 -7.63
C LEU A 65 5.79 8.00 -9.10
N VAL A 66 6.53 8.80 -9.86
CA VAL A 66 6.86 8.50 -11.26
C VAL A 66 8.34 8.15 -11.31
N ASN A 67 8.64 6.89 -11.57
CA ASN A 67 10.00 6.41 -11.78
C ASN A 67 10.31 6.45 -13.27
N THR A 68 11.25 7.29 -13.67
CA THR A 68 11.75 7.35 -15.05
C THR A 68 12.97 6.45 -15.17
N HIS A 69 12.85 5.39 -15.97
CA HIS A 69 13.98 4.52 -16.30
C HIS A 69 14.87 5.18 -17.38
N ALA A 70 16.16 4.83 -17.38
CA ALA A 70 17.16 5.40 -18.30
C ALA A 70 16.79 5.24 -19.79
N GLU A 71 15.96 4.24 -20.12
CA GLU A 71 15.49 3.95 -21.47
C GLU A 71 14.21 4.73 -21.85
N GLY A 72 13.77 5.69 -21.02
CA GLY A 72 12.63 6.57 -21.27
C GLY A 72 11.27 5.99 -20.88
N ALA A 73 11.20 4.74 -20.40
CA ALA A 73 9.98 4.18 -19.82
C ALA A 73 9.71 4.80 -18.44
N SER A 74 8.51 5.34 -18.24
CA SER A 74 8.06 5.86 -16.95
C SER A 74 7.04 4.91 -16.32
N GLN A 75 7.29 4.47 -15.09
CA GLN A 75 6.32 3.72 -14.30
C GLN A 75 5.76 4.61 -13.17
N ALA A 76 4.44 4.78 -13.15
CA ALA A 76 3.76 5.46 -12.06
C ALA A 76 3.26 4.45 -11.02
N THR A 77 3.57 4.69 -9.74
CA THR A 77 2.97 3.99 -8.61
C THR A 77 2.33 5.03 -7.67
N ASN A 78 1.33 4.65 -6.88
CA ASN A 78 0.82 5.55 -5.85
C ASN A 78 1.19 5.04 -4.47
N GLN A 79 1.61 5.92 -3.58
CA GLN A 79 1.77 5.66 -2.16
C GLN A 79 0.63 6.31 -1.38
N LEU A 80 0.00 5.53 -0.50
CA LEU A 80 -0.98 6.00 0.48
C LEU A 80 -0.36 5.97 1.87
N PHE A 81 -0.56 7.05 2.63
CA PHE A 81 -0.09 7.18 4.00
C PHE A 81 -1.27 7.11 4.93
N LEU A 82 -1.25 6.14 5.85
CA LEU A 82 -2.27 5.98 6.88
C LEU A 82 -1.63 6.15 8.24
N LYS A 83 -2.37 6.75 9.18
CA LYS A 83 -1.98 6.85 10.60
C LYS A 83 -3.02 6.17 11.48
N ARG A 84 -2.62 5.74 12.67
CA ARG A 84 -3.53 5.34 13.74
C ARG A 84 -3.00 5.80 15.08
N ALA A 85 -3.87 6.38 15.91
CA ALA A 85 -3.50 6.76 17.26
C ALA A 85 -3.35 5.51 18.14
N TYR A 86 -2.33 5.48 18.99
CA TYR A 86 -2.21 4.49 20.04
C TYR A 86 -1.87 5.16 21.38
N SER A 87 -2.34 4.56 22.46
CA SER A 87 -2.00 4.94 23.82
C SER A 87 -1.14 3.84 24.43
N SER A 88 0.07 4.17 24.87
CA SER A 88 0.86 3.25 25.69
C SER A 88 0.22 3.19 27.09
N SER A 89 -0.37 2.04 27.42
CA SER A 89 -0.84 1.71 28.78
C SER A 89 0.34 1.52 29.74
#